data_AF-A0A7N8YIP1-F1
#
_entry.id   AF-A0A7N8YIP1-F1
#
_cell.length_a   1.000
_cell.length_b   1.000
_cell.length_c   1.000
_cell.angle_alpha   90.00
_cell.angle_beta   90.00
_cell.angle_gamma   90.00
#
_symmetry.space_group_name_H-M   'P 1'
#
loop_
_entity.id
_entity.type
_entity.pdbx_description
1 polymer ?
#
loop_
_entity_poly.entity_id
_entity_poly.type
_entity_poly.pdbx_seq_one_letter_code
_entity_poly.pdbx_strand_id
1 'polypeptide(L)'
;MGRTIIIIFLCTVVEGEIGKHSFISIKKTWLEAQSYCRLYYTDLSFVSSQSDQDMVVQAAGGQDPTGWIGLNRDPDNTTMAWEEALEHCRKNQSDLPSLLSETELLQRDQDMVVQAAGGQDPTGWIGLNRDPDNTTAWMWSGGGILTYQNWDSGQPNNGRETCVQLMSNRKWNDAGAAAYFPFYCININVISGKEPPKRNYCQN
;
A
#
# COMPACT_ATOMS: atom_id res chain seq x y z
N MET A 1 -5.03 24.90 -21.92
CA MET A 1 -5.35 23.51 -22.33
C MET A 1 -5.28 22.66 -21.07
N GLY A 2 -6.43 22.29 -20.50
CA GLY A 2 -6.47 21.49 -19.28
C GLY A 2 -6.08 20.05 -19.59
N ARG A 3 -5.10 19.50 -18.86
CA ARG A 3 -4.77 18.07 -18.92
C ARG A 3 -5.99 17.30 -18.43
N THR A 4 -6.64 16.56 -19.32
CA THR A 4 -7.67 15.59 -18.93
C THR A 4 -6.99 14.51 -18.11
N ILE A 5 -7.32 14.41 -16.82
CA ILE A 5 -6.88 13.28 -15.99
C ILE A 5 -7.64 12.04 -16.51
N ILE A 6 -6.93 11.12 -17.15
CA ILE A 6 -7.47 9.85 -17.61
C ILE A 6 -7.21 8.86 -16.47
N ILE A 7 -8.25 8.48 -15.74
CA ILE A 7 -8.15 7.49 -14.66
C ILE A 7 -8.32 6.11 -15.28
N ILE A 8 -7.26 5.30 -15.24
CA ILE A 8 -7.19 3.96 -15.83
C ILE A 8 -7.12 2.90 -14.70
N PHE A 9 -7.17 1.60 -14.97
CA PHE A 9 -6.92 0.57 -13.95
C PHE A 9 -6.27 -0.69 -14.52
N LEU A 10 -5.65 -1.47 -13.63
CA LEU A 10 -4.92 -2.70 -13.99
C LEU A 10 -5.53 -3.90 -13.27
N CYS A 11 -5.82 -4.97 -14.00
CA CYS A 11 -6.30 -6.23 -13.44
C CYS A 11 -5.23 -7.34 -13.53
N THR A 12 -5.30 -8.36 -12.68
CA THR A 12 -4.43 -9.54 -12.71
C THR A 12 -5.17 -10.76 -13.21
N VAL A 13 -4.54 -11.58 -14.05
CA VAL A 13 -4.94 -12.96 -14.36
C VAL A 13 -3.87 -13.90 -13.81
N VAL A 14 -4.23 -14.90 -13.01
CA VAL A 14 -3.30 -15.97 -12.61
C VAL A 14 -3.42 -17.14 -13.59
N GLU A 15 -2.45 -17.28 -14.50
CA GLU A 15 -2.31 -18.42 -15.40
C GLU A 15 -0.93 -19.07 -15.15
N GLY A 16 -0.88 -20.18 -14.41
CA GLY A 16 0.34 -20.96 -14.17
C GLY A 16 1.48 -20.17 -13.49
N GLU A 17 1.56 -20.24 -12.16
CA GLU A 17 2.64 -19.75 -11.28
C GLU A 17 3.09 -18.27 -11.38
N ILE A 18 2.73 -17.52 -12.42
CA ILE A 18 3.06 -16.10 -12.60
C ILE A 18 1.79 -15.31 -12.95
N GLY A 19 1.51 -14.24 -12.19
CA GLY A 19 0.40 -13.33 -12.45
C GLY A 19 0.65 -12.47 -13.70
N LYS A 20 -0.27 -12.48 -14.65
CA LYS A 20 -0.25 -11.60 -15.83
C LYS A 20 -1.08 -10.34 -15.56
N HIS A 21 -0.48 -9.17 -15.77
CA HIS A 21 -1.18 -7.88 -15.63
C HIS A 21 -1.86 -7.47 -16.94
N SER A 22 -3.06 -6.90 -16.84
CA SER A 22 -3.87 -6.41 -17.96
C SER A 22 -4.27 -4.96 -17.71
N PHE A 23 -3.90 -4.07 -18.63
CA PHE A 23 -4.25 -2.65 -18.58
C PHE A 23 -5.61 -2.40 -19.21
N ILE A 24 -6.54 -1.81 -18.44
CA ILE A 24 -7.92 -1.58 -18.88
C ILE A 24 -8.18 -0.09 -18.96
N SER A 25 -8.20 0.46 -20.17
CA SER A 25 -8.33 1.91 -20.44
C SER A 25 -9.72 2.50 -20.17
N ILE A 26 -10.62 1.78 -19.49
CA ILE A 26 -11.97 2.24 -19.16
C ILE A 26 -11.91 3.06 -17.87
N LYS A 27 -12.61 4.20 -17.82
CA LYS A 27 -12.67 5.01 -16.60
C LYS A 27 -13.65 4.43 -15.59
N LYS A 28 -13.18 4.21 -14.36
CA LYS A 28 -13.96 3.68 -13.23
C LYS A 28 -13.46 4.29 -11.92
N THR A 29 -14.32 4.39 -10.92
CA THR A 29 -13.90 4.57 -9.52
C THR A 29 -13.11 3.34 -9.04
N TRP A 30 -12.37 3.44 -7.94
CA TRP A 30 -11.60 2.30 -7.42
C TRP A 30 -12.50 1.08 -7.16
N LEU A 31 -13.66 1.27 -6.51
CA LEU A 31 -14.61 0.18 -6.22
C LEU A 31 -15.22 -0.43 -7.49
N GLU A 32 -15.53 0.40 -8.49
CA GLU A 32 -16.02 -0.09 -9.79
C GLU A 32 -14.92 -0.82 -10.57
N ALA A 33 -13.68 -0.34 -10.50
CA ALA A 33 -12.51 -0.96 -11.14
C ALA A 33 -12.21 -2.32 -10.50
N GLN A 34 -12.24 -2.40 -9.17
CA GLN A 34 -12.12 -3.64 -8.41
C GLN A 34 -13.24 -4.62 -8.78
N SER A 35 -14.49 -4.15 -8.77
CA SER A 35 -15.63 -4.98 -9.17
C SER A 35 -15.51 -5.49 -10.60
N TYR A 36 -15.02 -4.65 -11.52
CA TYR A 36 -14.76 -5.06 -12.90
C TYR A 36 -13.64 -6.09 -12.99
N CYS A 37 -12.51 -5.89 -12.30
CA CYS A 37 -11.42 -6.84 -12.30
C CYS A 37 -11.84 -8.18 -11.69
N ARG A 38 -12.60 -8.19 -10.58
CA ARG A 38 -13.12 -9.44 -10.01
C ARG A 38 -14.13 -10.16 -10.88
N LEU A 39 -14.82 -9.42 -11.77
CA LEU A 39 -15.81 -9.97 -12.68
C LEU A 39 -15.18 -10.63 -13.92
N TYR A 40 -14.10 -10.05 -14.46
CA TYR A 40 -13.49 -10.49 -15.73
C TYR A 40 -12.06 -11.03 -15.60
N TYR A 41 -11.44 -10.86 -14.42
CA TYR A 41 -10.06 -11.17 -14.07
C TYR A 41 -10.04 -11.74 -12.62
N THR A 42 -8.88 -11.81 -11.97
CA THR A 42 -8.77 -12.20 -10.56
C THR A 42 -9.13 -11.05 -9.63
N ASP A 43 -8.38 -9.95 -9.70
CA ASP A 43 -8.61 -8.70 -8.94
C ASP A 43 -7.80 -7.57 -9.60
N LEU A 44 -7.83 -6.36 -9.02
CA LEU A 44 -6.87 -5.31 -9.33
C LEU A 44 -5.43 -5.84 -9.15
N SER A 45 -4.53 -5.31 -9.97
CA SER A 45 -3.10 -5.59 -9.86
C SER A 45 -2.59 -5.15 -8.51
N PHE A 46 -1.80 -5.98 -7.85
CA PHE A 46 -1.00 -5.57 -6.72
C PHE A 46 0.44 -5.38 -7.21
N VAL A 47 1.14 -4.41 -6.63
CA VAL A 47 2.55 -4.16 -6.92
C VAL A 47 3.28 -4.37 -5.61
N SER A 48 4.02 -5.47 -5.51
CA SER A 48 4.74 -5.86 -4.29
C SER A 48 6.25 -5.99 -4.48
N SER A 49 6.74 -5.75 -5.70
CA SER A 49 8.16 -5.80 -6.06
C SER A 49 8.44 -4.93 -7.27
N GLN A 50 9.73 -4.65 -7.52
CA GLN A 50 10.17 -3.99 -8.76
C GLN A 50 9.74 -4.78 -10.00
N SER A 51 9.76 -6.11 -9.94
CA SER A 51 9.32 -6.96 -11.05
C SER A 51 7.83 -6.76 -11.35
N ASP A 52 6.98 -6.67 -10.32
CA ASP A 52 5.54 -6.40 -10.50
C ASP A 52 5.31 -5.03 -11.11
N GLN A 53 6.08 -4.03 -10.65
CA GLN A 53 6.05 -2.68 -11.18
C GLN A 53 6.42 -2.65 -12.68
N ASP A 54 7.48 -3.36 -13.06
CA ASP A 54 7.93 -3.45 -14.46
C ASP A 54 6.89 -4.16 -15.32
N MET A 55 6.29 -5.25 -14.81
CA MET A 55 5.22 -5.97 -15.51
C MET A 55 3.97 -5.11 -15.72
N VAL A 56 3.57 -4.34 -14.70
CA VAL A 56 2.44 -3.39 -14.79
C VAL A 56 2.71 -2.28 -15.81
N VAL A 57 3.92 -1.71 -15.81
CA VAL A 57 4.33 -0.67 -16.78
C VAL A 57 4.37 -1.24 -18.20
N GLN A 58 4.88 -2.47 -18.36
CA GLN A 58 4.88 -3.16 -19.65
C GLN A 58 3.46 -3.41 -20.14
N ALA A 59 2.54 -3.83 -19.26
CA ALA A 59 1.14 -4.02 -19.60
C ALA A 59 0.45 -2.71 -20.05
N ALA A 60 0.89 -1.57 -19.51
CA ALA A 60 0.44 -0.24 -19.94
C ALA A 60 1.06 0.23 -21.28
N GLY A 61 1.96 -0.54 -21.89
CA GLY A 61 2.54 -0.22 -23.20
C GLY A 61 3.41 1.04 -23.21
N GLY A 62 4.04 1.38 -22.08
CA GLY A 62 4.86 2.59 -21.95
C GLY A 62 4.09 3.91 -21.82
N GLN A 63 2.76 3.84 -21.61
CA GLN A 63 1.93 4.99 -21.23
C GLN A 63 2.19 5.39 -19.76
N ASP A 64 1.80 6.61 -19.37
CA ASP A 64 1.77 7.05 -17.97
C ASP A 64 0.84 6.12 -17.17
N PRO A 65 1.36 5.29 -16.24
CA PRO A 65 0.59 4.24 -15.59
C PRO A 65 -0.25 4.78 -14.42
N THR A 66 -0.85 5.97 -14.56
CA THR A 66 -1.81 6.48 -13.57
C THR A 66 -3.09 5.65 -13.64
N GLY A 67 -3.19 4.64 -12.78
CA GLY A 67 -4.37 3.82 -12.69
C GLY A 67 -4.53 3.06 -11.38
N TRP A 68 -5.74 2.57 -11.13
CA TRP A 68 -6.07 1.84 -9.92
C TRP A 68 -5.35 0.50 -9.85
N ILE A 69 -4.75 0.26 -8.69
CA ILE A 69 -4.16 -1.00 -8.24
C ILE A 69 -4.82 -1.41 -6.91
N GLY A 70 -4.51 -2.60 -6.39
CA GLY A 70 -5.13 -3.19 -5.20
C GLY A 70 -4.81 -2.52 -3.86
N LEU A 71 -4.06 -1.40 -3.84
CA LEU A 71 -3.87 -0.55 -2.68
C LEU A 71 -5.14 0.29 -2.44
N ASN A 72 -5.68 0.26 -1.23
CA ASN A 72 -6.90 0.98 -0.90
C ASN A 72 -6.85 1.60 0.50
N ARG A 73 -7.42 2.80 0.64
CA ARG A 73 -7.74 3.37 1.95
C ARG A 73 -9.05 2.75 2.45
N ASP A 74 -9.21 2.55 3.75
CA ASP A 74 -10.47 2.05 4.31
C ASP A 74 -11.67 2.85 3.73
N PRO A 75 -12.62 2.19 3.03
CA PRO A 75 -13.67 2.89 2.27
C PRO A 75 -14.64 3.63 3.20
N ASP A 76 -14.79 3.15 4.43
CA ASP A 76 -15.62 3.78 5.46
C ASP A 76 -14.88 4.91 6.20
N ASN A 77 -13.58 5.11 5.90
CA ASN A 77 -12.70 6.07 6.58
C ASN A 77 -12.68 5.87 8.11
N THR A 78 -12.77 4.61 8.53
CA THR A 78 -12.76 4.20 9.93
C THR A 78 -11.39 4.48 10.53
N THR A 79 -11.38 5.00 11.75
CA THR A 79 -10.14 5.19 12.52
C THR A 79 -9.99 4.11 13.56
N MET A 80 -8.81 3.49 13.65
CA MET A 80 -8.54 2.38 14.56
C MET A 80 -7.14 2.52 15.18
N ALA A 81 -6.91 1.84 16.31
CA ALA A 81 -5.53 1.61 16.77
C ALA A 81 -4.77 0.77 15.72
N TRP A 82 -3.44 0.87 15.70
CA TRP A 82 -2.65 0.25 14.63
C TRP A 82 -2.85 -1.27 14.55
N GLU A 83 -2.90 -1.97 15.69
CA GLU A 83 -3.11 -3.43 15.73
C GLU A 83 -4.53 -3.82 15.27
N GLU A 84 -5.52 -3.00 15.60
CA GLU A 84 -6.91 -3.22 15.16
C GLU A 84 -7.04 -2.99 13.65
N ALA A 85 -6.39 -1.96 13.12
CA ALA A 85 -6.30 -1.68 11.69
C ALA A 85 -5.60 -2.83 10.95
N LEU A 86 -4.51 -3.35 11.51
CA LEU A 86 -3.79 -4.50 10.98
C LEU A 86 -4.70 -5.74 10.88
N GLU A 87 -5.39 -6.08 11.96
CA GLU A 87 -6.30 -7.22 11.99
C GLU A 87 -7.48 -7.02 11.04
N HIS A 88 -8.01 -5.79 10.95
CA HIS A 88 -9.03 -5.45 9.97
C HIS A 88 -8.56 -5.75 8.55
N CYS A 89 -7.36 -5.26 8.18
CA CYS A 89 -6.78 -5.46 6.87
C CYS A 89 -6.55 -6.96 6.57
N ARG A 90 -6.00 -7.72 7.53
CA ARG A 90 -5.80 -9.18 7.40
C ARG A 90 -7.10 -9.97 7.23
N LYS A 91 -8.18 -9.54 7.88
CA LYS A 91 -9.47 -10.24 7.85
C LYS A 91 -10.28 -9.97 6.58
N ASN A 92 -10.27 -8.74 6.09
CA ASN A 92 -11.16 -8.30 5.01
C ASN A 92 -10.46 -8.17 3.65
N GLN A 93 -9.12 -8.05 3.64
CA GLN A 93 -8.30 -7.76 2.46
C GLN A 93 -6.96 -8.52 2.57
N SER A 94 -5.83 -7.83 2.66
CA SER A 94 -4.55 -8.36 3.13
C SER A 94 -3.83 -7.30 3.97
N ASP A 95 -2.61 -7.55 4.43
CA ASP A 95 -1.85 -6.75 5.43
C ASP A 95 -1.77 -5.21 5.14
N LEU A 96 -1.28 -4.40 6.10
CA LEU A 96 -1.04 -2.97 5.82
C LEU A 96 0.03 -2.81 4.73
N PRO A 97 -0.05 -1.80 3.84
CA PRO A 97 0.85 -1.69 2.71
C PRO A 97 2.29 -1.45 3.15
N SER A 98 3.20 -2.14 2.45
CA SER A 98 4.62 -1.82 2.43
C SER A 98 4.94 -0.81 1.33
N LEU A 99 5.65 0.27 1.66
CA LEU A 99 6.17 1.21 0.66
C LEU A 99 7.55 0.73 0.19
N LEU A 100 7.76 0.58 -1.12
CA LEU A 100 8.98 0.02 -1.70
C LEU A 100 9.92 1.13 -2.21
N SER A 101 11.15 0.78 -2.57
CA SER A 101 12.28 1.71 -2.73
C SER A 101 12.81 1.89 -4.15
N GLU A 102 13.12 3.15 -4.47
CA GLU A 102 14.43 3.76 -4.77
C GLU A 102 14.20 4.90 -5.77
N THR A 103 14.22 6.12 -5.24
CA THR A 103 14.26 7.46 -5.87
C THR A 103 13.30 7.82 -7.02
N GLU A 104 13.13 7.03 -8.06
CA GLU A 104 12.13 7.26 -9.13
C GLU A 104 10.76 6.67 -8.77
N LEU A 105 10.75 5.67 -7.88
CA LEU A 105 9.55 5.08 -7.28
C LEU A 105 8.95 5.95 -6.16
N LEU A 106 9.70 6.94 -5.66
CA LEU A 106 9.26 7.83 -4.58
C LEU A 106 8.03 8.65 -4.93
N GLN A 107 7.99 9.12 -6.18
CA GLN A 107 6.83 9.84 -6.66
C GLN A 107 5.67 8.87 -6.86
N ARG A 108 5.92 7.69 -7.43
CA ARG A 108 4.88 6.70 -7.73
C ARG A 108 4.24 6.11 -6.47
N ASP A 109 5.01 5.71 -5.47
CA ASP A 109 4.48 5.07 -4.25
C ASP A 109 3.75 6.07 -3.36
N GLN A 110 4.23 7.32 -3.27
CA GLN A 110 3.47 8.39 -2.61
C GLN A 110 2.22 8.75 -3.39
N ASP A 111 2.30 8.81 -4.72
CA ASP A 111 1.15 9.06 -5.58
C ASP A 111 0.14 7.90 -5.48
N MET A 112 0.58 6.66 -5.25
CA MET A 112 -0.29 5.51 -5.03
C MET A 112 -1.10 5.64 -3.74
N VAL A 113 -0.48 6.03 -2.63
CA VAL A 113 -1.21 6.27 -1.38
C VAL A 113 -2.16 7.48 -1.52
N VAL A 114 -1.73 8.54 -2.21
CA VAL A 114 -2.57 9.72 -2.50
C VAL A 114 -3.74 9.39 -3.42
N GLN A 115 -3.52 8.54 -4.43
CA GLN A 115 -4.57 8.03 -5.30
C GLN A 115 -5.54 7.16 -4.50
N ALA A 116 -5.05 6.23 -3.68
CA ALA A 116 -5.86 5.39 -2.80
C ALA A 116 -6.66 6.22 -1.79
N ALA A 117 -6.14 7.37 -1.36
CA ALA A 117 -6.87 8.33 -0.56
C ALA A 117 -8.03 9.01 -1.31
N GLY A 118 -8.13 8.87 -2.63
CA GLY A 118 -9.25 9.37 -3.43
C GLY A 118 -9.40 10.89 -3.38
N GLY A 119 -8.29 11.61 -3.19
CA GLY A 119 -8.28 13.07 -2.98
C GLY A 119 -8.63 13.52 -1.56
N GLN A 120 -8.77 12.60 -0.61
CA GLN A 120 -8.87 12.89 0.83
C GLN A 120 -7.49 13.15 1.45
N ASP A 121 -7.47 13.62 2.70
CA ASP A 121 -6.26 13.70 3.50
C ASP A 121 -5.60 12.31 3.59
N PRO A 122 -4.34 12.16 3.15
CA PRO A 122 -3.69 10.86 3.13
C PRO A 122 -3.24 10.40 4.53
N THR A 123 -3.46 11.20 5.57
CA THR A 123 -3.09 10.85 6.94
C THR A 123 -3.67 9.51 7.36
N GLY A 124 -2.80 8.60 7.83
CA GLY A 124 -3.22 7.26 8.20
C GLY A 124 -2.08 6.30 8.50
N TRP A 125 -2.43 5.16 9.08
CA TRP A 125 -1.52 4.06 9.34
C TRP A 125 -0.98 3.44 8.05
N ILE A 126 0.34 3.22 8.03
CA ILE A 126 1.03 2.39 7.04
C ILE A 126 1.65 1.17 7.74
N GLY A 127 2.08 0.17 6.98
CA GLY A 127 2.57 -1.10 7.54
C GLY A 127 3.94 -1.05 8.20
N LEU A 128 4.62 0.10 8.22
CA LEU A 128 5.96 0.21 8.79
C LEU A 128 5.87 0.24 10.31
N ASN A 129 6.69 -0.59 10.95
CA ASN A 129 6.73 -0.70 12.40
C ASN A 129 8.16 -1.04 12.86
N ARG A 130 8.45 -0.77 14.13
CA ARG A 130 9.73 -1.11 14.75
C ARG A 130 9.81 -2.63 14.88
N ASP A 131 10.94 -3.20 14.48
CA ASP A 131 11.16 -4.64 14.59
C ASP A 131 11.11 -5.05 16.08
N PRO A 132 10.20 -5.95 16.48
CA PRO A 132 10.07 -6.36 17.88
C PRO A 132 11.30 -7.11 18.39
N ASP A 133 12.08 -7.74 17.49
CA ASP A 133 13.30 -8.48 17.82
C ASP A 133 14.56 -7.59 17.71
N ASN A 134 14.46 -6.45 17.02
CA ASN A 134 15.52 -5.46 16.91
C ASN A 134 14.94 -4.04 16.99
N THR A 135 14.88 -3.50 18.20
CA THR A 135 14.32 -2.18 18.47
C THR A 135 15.09 -1.03 17.82
N THR A 136 16.16 -1.25 17.07
CA THR A 136 16.81 -0.19 16.25
C THR A 136 16.47 -0.27 14.77
N ALA A 137 15.81 -1.35 14.35
CA ALA A 137 15.40 -1.59 12.98
C ALA A 137 13.89 -1.37 12.78
N TRP A 138 13.52 -1.16 11.52
CA TRP A 138 12.15 -1.01 11.06
C TRP A 138 11.84 -2.10 10.04
N MET A 139 10.62 -2.63 10.08
CA MET A 139 10.17 -3.66 9.17
C MET A 139 8.72 -3.42 8.73
N TRP A 140 8.36 -3.94 7.56
CA TRP A 140 6.98 -3.89 7.08
C TRP A 140 6.19 -5.07 7.63
N SER A 141 4.93 -4.83 8.03
CA SER A 141 4.01 -5.87 8.52
C SER A 141 3.72 -6.95 7.46
N GLY A 142 3.79 -6.57 6.18
CA GLY A 142 3.76 -7.49 5.03
C GLY A 142 5.04 -8.29 4.80
N GLY A 143 6.07 -8.17 5.64
CA GLY A 143 7.33 -8.92 5.56
C GLY A 143 8.39 -8.34 4.60
N GLY A 144 8.12 -7.20 3.97
CA GLY A 144 9.08 -6.48 3.15
C GLY A 144 10.24 -5.91 3.96
N ILE A 145 11.41 -5.77 3.33
CA ILE A 145 12.57 -5.10 3.90
C ILE A 145 12.44 -3.57 3.74
N LEU A 146 12.88 -2.81 4.75
CA LEU A 146 12.92 -1.35 4.65
C LEU A 146 14.16 -0.92 3.86
N THR A 147 13.94 -0.46 2.63
CA THR A 147 14.99 -0.01 1.72
C THR A 147 14.94 1.50 1.44
N TYR A 148 13.92 2.19 1.95
CA TYR A 148 13.75 3.64 1.81
C TYR A 148 13.07 4.27 3.03
N GLN A 149 13.37 5.53 3.33
CA GLN A 149 12.84 6.26 4.48
C GLN A 149 12.38 7.67 4.08
N ASN A 150 11.12 8.03 4.40
CA ASN A 150 10.55 9.36 4.14
C ASN A 150 10.12 10.08 5.42
N TRP A 151 10.89 9.94 6.48
CA TRP A 151 10.63 10.61 7.74
C TRP A 151 10.49 12.11 7.57
N ASP A 152 9.59 12.69 8.35
CA ASP A 152 9.51 14.14 8.48
C ASP A 152 10.70 14.69 9.27
N SER A 153 10.90 15.99 9.19
CA SER A 153 11.95 16.67 9.93
C SER A 153 11.85 16.36 11.43
N GLY A 154 12.88 15.74 11.98
CA GLY A 154 12.95 15.36 13.39
C GLY A 154 12.38 13.99 13.72
N GLN A 155 11.94 13.21 12.72
CA GLN A 155 11.44 11.85 12.88
C GLN A 155 12.45 10.81 12.34
N PRO A 156 12.41 9.54 12.80
CA PRO A 156 11.63 9.09 13.94
C PRO A 156 12.18 9.64 15.26
N ASN A 157 11.34 9.83 16.27
CA ASN A 157 11.73 10.48 17.52
C ASN A 157 11.50 9.60 18.76
N ASN A 158 12.23 9.92 19.83
CA ASN A 158 12.01 9.41 21.20
C ASN A 158 12.09 7.89 21.44
N GLY A 159 12.22 7.03 20.42
CA GLY A 159 12.46 5.59 20.53
C GLY A 159 11.35 4.78 21.21
N ARG A 160 10.25 5.43 21.60
CA ARG A 160 9.09 4.84 22.30
C ARG A 160 7.92 4.58 21.36
N GLU A 161 7.89 5.26 20.23
CA GLU A 161 6.88 5.08 19.21
C GLU A 161 7.34 3.98 18.25
N THR A 162 6.43 3.03 18.02
CA THR A 162 6.76 1.74 17.38
C THR A 162 5.99 1.52 16.07
N CYS A 163 4.99 2.35 15.77
CA CYS A 163 4.23 2.32 14.52
C CYS A 163 4.51 3.56 13.69
N VAL A 164 4.14 3.52 12.41
CA VAL A 164 4.34 4.66 11.52
C VAL A 164 3.03 5.10 10.89
N GLN A 165 2.79 6.41 10.96
CA GLN A 165 1.74 7.07 10.18
C GLN A 165 2.34 7.82 9.00
N LEU A 166 1.61 7.83 7.89
CA LEU A 166 1.75 8.85 6.86
C LEU A 166 1.03 10.10 7.33
N MET A 167 1.64 11.27 7.12
CA MET A 167 1.04 12.57 7.44
C MET A 167 0.52 13.26 6.19
N SER A 168 -0.27 14.33 6.38
CA SER A 168 -0.84 15.15 5.30
C SER A 168 0.20 15.75 4.34
N ASN A 169 1.43 16.00 4.81
CA ASN A 169 2.57 16.43 3.98
C ASN A 169 3.26 15.28 3.22
N ARG A 170 2.72 14.06 3.31
CA ARG A 170 3.23 12.81 2.74
C ARG A 170 4.54 12.31 3.38
N LYS A 171 4.96 12.89 4.50
CA LYS A 171 6.11 12.43 5.30
C LYS A 171 5.66 11.46 6.39
N TRP A 172 6.62 10.72 6.93
CA TRP A 172 6.36 9.71 7.95
C TRP A 172 6.65 10.25 9.34
N ASN A 173 5.86 9.79 10.29
CA ASN A 173 6.04 10.04 11.71
C ASN A 173 5.87 8.73 12.46
N ASP A 174 6.81 8.39 13.34
CA ASP A 174 6.57 7.31 14.28
C ASP A 174 5.55 7.76 15.31
N ALA A 175 4.55 6.93 15.58
CA ALA A 175 3.44 7.25 16.46
C ALA A 175 3.17 6.10 17.44
N GLY A 176 2.62 6.46 18.60
CA GLY A 176 2.14 5.49 19.58
C GLY A 176 1.04 4.60 18.99
N ALA A 177 1.17 3.28 19.18
CA ALA A 177 0.28 2.27 18.59
C ALA A 177 -1.20 2.41 18.96
N ALA A 178 -1.50 3.05 20.09
CA ALA A 178 -2.84 3.31 20.59
C ALA A 178 -3.50 4.57 20.00
N ALA A 179 -2.80 5.32 19.13
CA ALA A 179 -3.42 6.44 18.41
C ALA A 179 -4.46 5.93 17.41
N TYR A 180 -5.48 6.74 17.13
CA TYR A 180 -6.55 6.38 16.20
C TYR A 180 -6.37 7.12 14.89
N PHE A 181 -6.07 6.39 13.83
CA PHE A 181 -5.94 6.95 12.49
C PHE A 181 -6.74 6.13 11.48
N PRO A 182 -7.14 6.75 10.35
CA PRO A 182 -7.48 6.00 9.14
C PRO A 182 -6.33 5.07 8.77
N PHE A 183 -6.59 4.05 7.96
CA PHE A 183 -5.58 3.08 7.58
C PHE A 183 -5.73 2.64 6.13
N TYR A 184 -4.64 2.13 5.58
CA TYR A 184 -4.57 1.59 4.23
C TYR A 184 -4.39 0.09 4.30
N CYS A 185 -5.06 -0.66 3.44
CA CYS A 185 -4.79 -2.07 3.25
C CYS A 185 -4.19 -2.30 1.86
N ILE A 186 -3.34 -3.32 1.72
CA ILE A 186 -2.96 -3.85 0.42
C ILE A 186 -3.67 -5.18 0.19
N ASN A 187 -4.06 -5.49 -1.04
CA ASN A 187 -4.42 -6.84 -1.42
C ASN A 187 -3.17 -7.53 -1.98
N ILE A 188 -2.69 -8.59 -1.35
CA ILE A 188 -1.59 -9.42 -1.88
C ILE A 188 -2.16 -10.78 -2.31
N ASN A 189 -1.97 -11.17 -3.57
CA ASN A 189 -2.22 -12.55 -3.96
C ASN A 189 -0.96 -13.35 -3.64
N VAL A 190 -1.02 -14.15 -2.57
CA VAL A 190 0.09 -14.97 -2.07
C VAL A 190 0.46 -16.03 -3.10
N ILE A 191 1.37 -15.71 -4.02
CA ILE A 191 2.08 -16.71 -4.82
C ILE A 191 3.44 -16.95 -4.12
N SER A 192 3.54 -18.12 -3.51
CA SER A 192 4.69 -18.66 -2.73
C SER A 192 4.83 -18.25 -1.24
N GLY A 193 3.99 -18.87 -0.42
CA GLY A 193 4.50 -19.75 0.66
C GLY A 193 5.08 -19.16 1.94
N LYS A 194 5.09 -17.84 2.17
CA LYS A 194 5.32 -17.30 3.51
C LYS A 194 4.28 -16.26 3.86
N GLU A 195 3.25 -16.69 4.58
CA GLU A 195 2.48 -15.76 5.41
C GLU A 195 3.49 -14.98 6.26
N PRO A 196 3.49 -13.63 6.23
CA PRO A 196 4.37 -12.88 7.12
C PRO A 196 4.11 -13.37 8.54
N PRO A 197 5.16 -13.65 9.33
CA PRO A 197 4.99 -14.23 10.66
C PRO A 197 4.03 -13.34 11.45
N LYS A 198 3.05 -13.97 12.10
CA LYS A 198 2.19 -13.32 13.09
C LYS A 198 3.07 -12.95 14.29
N ARG A 199 3.73 -11.80 14.18
CA ARG A 199 4.47 -11.16 15.26
C ARG A 199 3.57 -10.12 15.93
N ASN A 200 3.83 -9.89 17.20
CA ASN A 200 3.22 -8.77 17.89
C ASN A 200 3.99 -7.52 17.48
N TYR A 201 3.44 -6.82 16.50
CA TYR A 201 3.99 -5.57 16.04
C TYR A 201 3.59 -4.45 17.01
N CYS A 202 4.32 -3.33 16.99
CA CYS A 202 3.84 -2.13 17.64
C CYS A 202 3.54 -2.24 19.16
N GLN A 203 4.33 -3.04 19.89
CA GLN A 203 4.19 -3.15 21.35
C GLN A 203 4.82 -1.96 22.08
N ASN A 204 4.23 -1.58 23.22
CA ASN A 204 4.75 -0.56 24.15
C ASN A 204 5.77 -1.15 25.11
#